data_AF-A0A3M1LZK1-F1
#
_entry.id   AF-A0A3M1LZK1-F1
#
_cell.length_a   1.000
_cell.length_b   1.000
_cell.length_c   1.000
_cell.angle_alpha   90.00
_cell.angle_beta   90.00
_cell.angle_gamma   90.00
#
_symmetry.space_group_name_H-M   'P 1'
#
loop_
_entity.id
_entity.type
_entity.pdbx_description
1 polymer ?
#
loop_
_entity_poly.entity_id
_entity_poly.type
_entity_poly.pdbx_seq_one_letter_code
_entity_poly.pdbx_strand_id
1 'polypeptide(L)'
;AYMFKYSPRENTKAWKMGDDVPAEVKAQRLEEVIELQQQISWEINQTEIGKTFEVLVEGPSKRDPAQWQGRTDTNKVVIFPHVGTEHSYVVGDCIQVLIERATSATLFGTVVAG
;
A
#
# COMPACT_ATOMS: atom_id res chain seq x y z
N ALA A 1 -1.74 2.21 6.66
CA ALA A 1 -2.76 1.93 7.69
C ALA A 1 -4.05 2.68 7.36
N TYR A 2 -5.22 2.18 7.76
CA TYR A 2 -6.47 2.94 7.69
C TYR A 2 -6.72 3.65 9.02
N MET A 3 -7.12 4.91 8.96
CA MET A 3 -7.36 5.75 10.12
C MET A 3 -8.70 6.44 9.95
N PHE A 4 -9.45 6.56 11.05
CA PHE A 4 -10.80 7.08 11.03
C PHE A 4 -11.00 7.99 12.24
N LYS A 5 -11.68 9.11 12.03
CA LYS A 5 -12.18 9.92 13.15
C LYS A 5 -13.36 9.22 13.81
N TYR A 6 -13.57 9.48 15.10
CA TYR A 6 -14.75 8.99 15.80
C TYR A 6 -16.03 9.46 15.09
N SER A 7 -16.97 8.53 14.91
CA SER A 7 -18.31 8.77 14.40
C SER A 7 -19.29 8.19 15.41
N PRO A 8 -20.12 9.01 16.07
CA PRO A 8 -21.06 8.51 17.04
C PRO A 8 -22.08 7.58 16.38
N ARG A 9 -22.42 6.50 17.08
CA ARG A 9 -23.40 5.50 16.66
C ARG A 9 -24.30 5.21 17.85
N GLU A 10 -25.60 5.42 17.66
CA GLU A 10 -26.60 5.12 18.69
C GLU A 10 -26.45 3.68 19.21
N ASN A 11 -26.83 3.46 20.47
CA ASN A 11 -26.75 2.18 21.16
C ASN A 11 -25.34 1.62 21.42
N THR A 12 -24.26 2.34 21.06
CA THR A 12 -22.90 1.98 21.47
C THR A 12 -22.56 2.47 22.88
N LYS A 13 -21.58 1.84 23.55
CA LYS A 13 -21.05 2.35 24.82
C LYS A 13 -20.46 3.75 24.66
N ALA A 14 -19.75 3.98 23.56
CA ALA A 14 -19.13 5.26 23.25
C ALA A 14 -20.17 6.39 23.12
N TRP A 15 -21.35 6.12 22.54
CA TRP A 15 -22.45 7.09 22.51
C TRP A 15 -22.85 7.58 23.90
N LYS A 16 -22.92 6.68 24.88
CA LYS A 16 -23.28 7.03 26.27
C LYS A 16 -22.20 7.84 26.99
N MET A 17 -20.97 7.80 26.51
CA MET A 17 -19.85 8.58 27.07
C MET A 17 -19.89 10.05 26.63
N GLY A 18 -20.72 10.38 25.63
CA GLY A 18 -20.75 11.70 25.01
C GLY A 18 -19.56 11.92 24.07
N ASP A 19 -19.65 13.00 23.31
CA ASP A 19 -18.63 13.41 22.37
C ASP A 19 -18.41 14.92 22.53
N ASP A 20 -17.32 15.27 23.20
CA ASP A 20 -16.97 16.64 23.58
C ASP A 20 -15.95 17.28 22.64
N VAL A 21 -15.53 16.58 21.58
CA VAL A 21 -14.54 17.08 20.62
C VAL A 21 -15.26 17.57 19.36
N PRO A 22 -15.09 18.84 18.95
CA PRO A 22 -15.68 19.35 17.73
C PRO A 22 -15.26 18.58 16.46
N ALA A 23 -16.10 18.60 15.43
CA ALA A 23 -15.89 17.82 14.22
C ALA A 23 -14.65 18.26 13.43
N GLU A 24 -14.35 19.56 13.45
CA GLU A 24 -13.18 20.18 12.85
C GLU A 24 -11.88 19.76 13.56
N VAL A 25 -11.88 19.71 14.90
CA VAL A 25 -10.72 19.26 15.68
C VAL A 25 -10.42 17.78 15.40
N LYS A 26 -11.46 16.95 15.28
CA LYS A 26 -11.30 15.54 14.87
C LYS A 26 -10.72 15.40 13.47
N ALA A 27 -11.16 16.24 12.53
CA ALA A 27 -10.67 16.21 11.16
C ALA A 27 -9.20 16.62 11.10
N GLN A 28 -8.84 17.72 11.76
CA GLN A 28 -7.46 18.21 11.86
C GLN A 28 -6.53 17.13 12.46
N ARG A 29 -6.89 16.57 13.62
CA ARG A 29 -6.08 15.51 14.25
C ARG A 29 -5.94 14.27 13.38
N LEU A 30 -7.00 13.89 12.67
CA LEU A 30 -6.94 12.76 11.74
C LEU A 30 -5.97 13.04 10.58
N GLU A 31 -6.00 14.25 10.04
CA GLU A 31 -5.08 14.69 8.98
C GLU A 31 -3.62 14.66 9.46
N GLU A 32 -3.33 15.23 10.64
CA GLU A 32 -1.99 15.21 11.25
C GLU A 32 -1.45 13.77 11.40
N VAL A 33 -2.29 12.84 11.88
CA VAL A 33 -1.90 11.43 12.04
C VAL A 33 -1.72 10.74 10.67
N ILE A 34 -2.57 11.06 9.70
CA ILE A 34 -2.47 10.53 8.33
C ILE A 34 -1.14 10.98 7.69
N GLU A 35 -0.79 12.25 7.80
CA GLU A 35 0.45 12.82 7.27
C GLU A 35 1.68 12.15 7.90
N LEU A 36 1.72 12.07 9.23
CA LEU A 36 2.81 11.42 9.95
C LEU A 36 2.95 9.95 9.53
N GLN A 37 1.84 9.21 9.45
CA GLN A 37 1.85 7.82 9.02
C GLN A 37 2.31 7.66 7.57
N GLN A 38 1.93 8.58 6.68
CA GLN A 38 2.40 8.57 5.29
C GLN A 38 3.91 8.80 5.20
N GLN A 39 4.47 9.71 6.01
CA GLN A 39 5.90 9.94 6.09
C GLN A 39 6.63 8.68 6.58
N ILE A 40 6.19 8.08 7.69
CA ILE A 40 6.78 6.85 8.23
C ILE A 40 6.71 5.72 7.19
N SER A 41 5.56 5.54 6.54
CA SER A 41 5.41 4.51 5.49
C SER A 41 6.30 4.78 4.28
N TRP A 42 6.49 6.05 3.90
CA TRP A 42 7.44 6.42 2.87
C TRP A 42 8.86 6.03 3.27
N GLU A 43 9.34 6.47 4.43
CA GLU A 43 10.69 6.18 4.94
C GLU A 43 10.97 4.67 4.98
N ILE A 44 10.04 3.87 5.50
CA ILE A 44 10.15 2.41 5.51
C ILE A 44 10.27 1.84 4.10
N ASN A 45 9.38 2.26 3.18
CA ASN A 45 9.39 1.73 1.83
C ASN A 45 10.63 2.18 1.02
N GLN A 46 11.22 3.34 1.32
CA GLN A 46 12.48 3.76 0.71
C GLN A 46 13.61 2.77 1.06
N THR A 47 13.58 2.13 2.24
CA THR A 47 14.57 1.11 2.61
C THR A 47 14.46 -0.19 1.82
N GLU A 48 13.38 -0.38 1.05
CA GLU A 48 13.16 -1.59 0.24
C GLU A 48 13.79 -1.48 -1.15
N ILE A 49 14.18 -0.28 -1.58
CA ILE A 49 14.83 -0.05 -2.87
C ILE A 49 16.16 -0.80 -2.91
N GLY A 50 16.41 -1.51 -4.01
CA GLY A 50 17.58 -2.35 -4.23
C GLY A 50 17.45 -3.78 -3.68
N LYS A 51 16.34 -4.12 -3.01
CA LYS A 51 16.06 -5.49 -2.58
C LYS A 51 15.18 -6.21 -3.58
N THR A 52 15.32 -7.53 -3.64
CA THR A 52 14.47 -8.42 -4.42
C THR A 52 13.46 -9.08 -3.50
N PHE A 53 12.20 -9.12 -3.91
CA PHE A 53 11.12 -9.80 -3.21
C PHE A 53 10.45 -10.82 -4.11
N GLU A 54 9.99 -11.91 -3.49
CA GLU A 54 8.97 -12.75 -4.09
C GLU A 54 7.63 -12.01 -4.10
N VAL A 55 6.98 -11.98 -5.25
CA VAL A 55 5.75 -11.24 -5.50
C VAL A 55 4.71 -12.19 -6.11
N LEU A 56 3.58 -12.33 -5.42
CA LEU A 56 2.40 -13.02 -5.93
C LEU A 56 1.70 -12.12 -6.96
N VAL A 57 1.57 -12.62 -8.18
CA VAL A 57 0.96 -11.90 -9.29
C VAL A 57 -0.56 -11.87 -9.17
N GLU A 58 -1.17 -10.68 -9.13
CA GLU A 58 -2.63 -10.49 -9.05
C GLU A 58 -3.27 -10.10 -10.39
N GLY A 59 -2.49 -9.60 -11.36
CA GLY A 59 -2.94 -9.26 -12.72
C GLY A 59 -2.66 -7.81 -13.12
N PRO A 60 -3.40 -7.26 -14.11
CA PRO A 60 -3.17 -5.90 -14.60
C PRO A 60 -3.31 -4.82 -13.52
N SER A 61 -2.44 -3.82 -13.56
CA SER A 61 -2.54 -2.67 -12.67
C SER A 61 -3.77 -1.83 -13.00
N LYS A 62 -4.43 -1.27 -11.98
CA LYS A 62 -5.62 -0.43 -12.18
C LYS A 62 -5.35 0.88 -12.93
N ARG A 63 -4.11 1.37 -12.92
CA ARG A 63 -3.75 2.70 -13.45
C ARG A 63 -3.18 2.62 -14.87
N ASP A 64 -2.46 1.55 -15.17
CA ASP A 64 -1.82 1.34 -16.46
C ASP A 64 -1.92 -0.15 -16.85
N PRO A 65 -2.70 -0.50 -17.90
CA PRO A 65 -2.80 -1.86 -18.39
C PRO A 65 -1.49 -2.48 -18.90
N ALA A 66 -0.48 -1.65 -19.24
CA ALA A 66 0.85 -2.13 -19.61
C ALA A 66 1.69 -2.60 -18.41
N GLN A 67 1.23 -2.31 -17.19
CA GLN A 67 1.85 -2.74 -15.95
C GLN A 67 0.96 -3.77 -15.25
N TRP A 68 1.59 -4.70 -14.55
CA TRP A 68 0.93 -5.63 -13.66
C TRP A 68 1.16 -5.24 -12.20
N GLN A 69 0.27 -5.74 -11.35
CA GLN A 69 0.34 -5.60 -9.91
C GLN A 69 0.43 -6.98 -9.25
N GLY A 70 1.10 -7.00 -8.12
CA GLY A 70 1.18 -8.14 -7.24
C GLY A 70 1.46 -7.71 -5.81
N ARG A 71 1.71 -8.69 -4.94
CA ARG A 71 1.99 -8.43 -3.53
C ARG A 71 3.14 -9.26 -3.00
N THR A 72 3.94 -8.63 -2.14
CA THR A 72 4.91 -9.35 -1.29
C THR A 72 4.20 -10.16 -0.20
N ASP A 73 4.94 -11.02 0.48
CA ASP A 73 4.52 -11.75 1.69
C ASP A 73 4.07 -10.82 2.85
N THR A 74 4.63 -9.62 2.91
CA THR A 74 4.26 -8.52 3.81
C THR A 74 3.07 -7.70 3.30
N ASN A 75 2.39 -8.18 2.26
CA ASN A 75 1.19 -7.59 1.66
C ASN A 75 1.42 -6.20 1.03
N LYS A 76 2.68 -5.82 0.76
CA LYS A 76 2.99 -4.57 0.04
C LYS A 76 2.63 -4.72 -1.43
N VAL A 77 1.98 -3.71 -1.99
CA VAL A 77 1.66 -3.68 -3.43
C VAL A 77 2.93 -3.40 -4.21
N VAL A 78 3.20 -4.23 -5.21
CA VAL A 78 4.31 -4.07 -6.15
C VAL A 78 3.76 -3.92 -7.56
N ILE A 79 4.25 -2.93 -8.29
CA ILE A 79 3.94 -2.69 -9.70
C ILE A 79 5.17 -3.01 -10.54
N PHE A 80 4.99 -3.78 -11.60
CA PHE A 80 6.05 -4.24 -12.49
C PHE A 80 5.53 -4.30 -13.94
N PRO A 81 6.39 -4.12 -14.96
CA PRO A 81 5.96 -4.14 -16.36
C PRO A 81 5.36 -5.50 -16.71
N HIS A 82 4.35 -5.55 -17.57
CA HIS A 82 3.82 -6.81 -18.12
C HIS A 82 4.47 -7.21 -19.45
N VAL A 83 5.20 -6.29 -20.06
CA VAL A 83 5.57 -6.38 -21.47
C VAL A 83 7.07 -6.55 -21.57
N GLY A 84 7.51 -7.67 -22.15
CA GLY A 84 8.89 -7.81 -22.65
C GLY A 84 9.87 -8.60 -21.78
N THR A 85 9.43 -9.42 -20.83
CA THR A 85 10.31 -10.42 -20.21
C THR A 85 10.24 -11.74 -20.98
N GLU A 86 11.38 -12.43 -21.13
CA GLU A 86 11.46 -13.80 -21.69
C GLU A 86 10.61 -14.82 -20.92
N HIS A 87 10.10 -14.42 -19.75
CA HIS A 87 9.22 -15.19 -18.89
C HIS A 87 7.79 -14.66 -18.96
N SER A 88 6.86 -15.51 -19.43
CA SER A 88 5.43 -15.29 -19.29
C SER A 88 4.98 -15.74 -17.90
N TYR A 89 4.51 -14.83 -17.07
CA TYR A 89 3.83 -15.14 -15.80
C TYR A 89 2.33 -14.86 -15.92
N VAL A 90 1.55 -15.59 -15.13
CA VAL A 90 0.09 -15.47 -15.03
C VAL A 90 -0.33 -15.15 -13.60
N VAL A 91 -1.61 -14.81 -13.43
CA VAL A 91 -2.18 -14.60 -12.09
C VAL A 91 -2.01 -15.87 -11.25
N GLY A 92 -1.51 -15.72 -10.02
CA GLY A 92 -1.22 -16.82 -9.11
C GLY A 92 0.24 -17.27 -9.06
N ASP A 93 1.07 -16.84 -10.02
CA ASP A 93 2.51 -17.11 -9.98
C ASP A 93 3.21 -16.27 -8.91
N CYS A 94 4.28 -16.83 -8.33
CA CYS A 94 5.23 -16.10 -7.49
C CYS A 94 6.50 -15.82 -8.30
N ILE A 95 6.84 -14.54 -8.48
CA ILE A 95 7.99 -14.10 -9.26
C ILE A 95 8.94 -13.26 -8.43
N GLN A 96 10.22 -13.21 -8.81
CA GLN A 96 11.21 -12.35 -8.16
C GLN A 96 11.22 -10.96 -8.81
N VAL A 97 11.03 -9.91 -8.01
CA VAL A 97 11.00 -8.52 -8.47
C VAL A 97 12.02 -7.70 -7.68
N LEU A 98 12.94 -7.05 -8.39
CA LEU A 98 13.87 -6.07 -7.83
C LEU A 98 13.17 -4.72 -7.70
N ILE A 99 13.14 -4.15 -6.49
CA ILE A 99 12.50 -2.86 -6.24
C ILE A 99 13.44 -1.72 -6.61
N GLU A 100 12.97 -0.81 -7.46
CA GLU A 100 13.75 0.32 -7.98
C GLU A 100 13.24 1.67 -7.47
N ARG A 101 11.94 1.74 -7.15
CA ARG A 101 11.29 2.96 -6.66
C ARG A 101 10.18 2.62 -5.69
N ALA A 102 9.92 3.52 -4.74
CA ALA A 102 8.82 3.40 -3.81
C ALA A 102 8.05 4.72 -3.65
N THR A 103 6.80 4.58 -3.20
CA THR A 103 6.00 5.65 -2.57
C THR A 103 5.62 5.19 -1.16
N SER A 104 4.86 6.00 -0.41
CA SER A 104 4.31 5.60 0.89
C SER A 104 3.39 4.38 0.82
N ALA A 105 2.83 4.04 -0.35
CA ALA A 105 1.82 2.99 -0.50
C ALA A 105 2.18 1.89 -1.50
N THR A 106 3.19 2.07 -2.36
CA THR A 106 3.43 1.19 -3.50
C THR A 106 4.90 1.09 -3.81
N LEU A 107 5.37 -0.14 -4.06
CA LEU A 107 6.68 -0.42 -4.60
C LEU A 107 6.60 -0.59 -6.11
N PHE A 108 7.69 -0.27 -6.80
CA PHE A 108 7.82 -0.38 -8.25
C PHE A 108 9.14 -1.04 -8.57
N GLY A 109 9.13 -1.96 -9.53
CA GLY A 109 10.32 -2.73 -9.85
C GLY A 109 10.25 -3.48 -11.16
N THR A 110 11.32 -4.21 -11.42
CA THR A 110 11.49 -5.05 -12.61
C THR A 110 11.59 -6.51 -12.21
N VAL A 111 10.99 -7.38 -13.01
CA VAL A 111 11.12 -8.83 -12.85
C VAL A 111 12.57 -9.23 -13.13
N VAL A 112 13.15 -10.06 -12.27
CA VAL A 112 14.49 -10.61 -12.45
C VAL A 112 14.39 -12.11 -12.73
N ALA A 113 15.22 -12.61 -13.66
CA ALA A 113 15.33 -14.06 -13.90
C ALA A 113 15.92 -14.73 -12.65
N GLY A 114 15.30 -15.85 -12.25
CA GLY A 114 15.83 -16.75 -11.23
C GLY A 114 16.98 -17.61 -11.74
#